data_AF-A0A7Z0TNT3-F1
#
_entry.id   AF-A0A7Z0TNT3-F1
#
_cell.length_a   1.000
_cell.length_b   1.000
_cell.length_c   1.000
_cell.angle_alpha   90.00
_cell.angle_beta   90.00
_cell.angle_gamma   90.00
#
_symmetry.space_group_name_H-M   'P 1'
#
loop_
_entity.id
_entity.type
_entity.pdbx_description
1 polymer ?
#
loop_
_entity_poly.entity_id
_entity_poly.type
_entity_poly.pdbx_seq_one_letter_code
_entity_poly.pdbx_strand_id
1 'polypeptide(L)'
;MPRRRYTRWSGHYPPGSPAEWLAEGHVTCNIQCHGCRRTVDFPLDTLPQNRPWSRVGWRFVCKVCGAAGAVHIAPNWHDRIGHAVPFTKGWKA
;
A
#
# COMPACT_ATOMS: atom_id res chain seq x y z
N MET A 1 17.25 -22.19 5.47
CA MET A 1 16.45 -20.97 5.25
C MET A 1 16.06 -20.92 3.77
N PRO A 2 14.79 -20.69 3.41
CA PRO A 2 14.44 -20.56 1.99
C PRO A 2 15.17 -19.36 1.41
N ARG A 3 15.92 -19.55 0.31
CA ARG A 3 16.56 -18.46 -0.45
C ARG A 3 15.48 -17.43 -0.77
N ARG A 4 15.68 -16.18 -0.34
CA ARG A 4 14.87 -15.02 -0.78
C ARG A 4 14.97 -14.94 -2.29
N ARG A 5 13.99 -15.51 -3.00
CA ARG A 5 13.81 -15.24 -4.43
C ARG A 5 13.27 -13.82 -4.47
N TYR A 6 14.12 -12.86 -4.83
CA TYR A 6 13.67 -11.55 -5.28
C TYR A 6 12.84 -11.79 -6.53
N THR A 7 11.55 -12.08 -6.35
CA THR A 7 10.63 -12.35 -7.44
C THR A 7 10.44 -11.04 -8.20
N ARG A 8 11.03 -10.97 -9.39
CA ARG A 8 10.77 -10.03 -10.49
C ARG A 8 10.22 -8.66 -10.04
N TRP A 9 11.13 -7.71 -9.90
CA TRP A 9 10.85 -6.28 -9.78
C TRP A 9 9.77 -5.87 -10.79
N SER A 10 8.66 -5.30 -10.29
CA SER A 10 7.47 -4.94 -11.09
C SER A 10 7.49 -3.51 -11.64
N GLY A 11 8.58 -2.77 -11.43
CA GLY A 11 8.88 -1.60 -12.25
C GLY A 11 8.49 -0.23 -11.70
N HIS A 12 7.42 -0.05 -10.92
CA HIS A 12 7.01 1.30 -10.51
C HIS A 12 6.48 1.35 -9.08
N TYR A 13 7.33 1.83 -8.17
CA TYR A 13 6.83 2.40 -6.93
C TYR A 13 6.22 3.77 -7.23
N PRO A 14 5.14 4.17 -6.53
CA PRO A 14 4.59 5.50 -6.69
C PRO A 14 5.65 6.56 -6.36
N PRO A 15 5.58 7.74 -7.00
CA PRO A 15 6.40 8.87 -6.59
C PRO A 15 6.06 9.30 -5.16
N GLY A 16 6.98 10.02 -4.53
CA GLY A 16 6.76 10.54 -3.17
C GLY A 16 6.90 9.49 -2.07
N SER A 17 6.18 9.72 -0.98
CA SER A 17 6.35 9.09 0.33
C SER A 17 5.00 8.90 1.05
N PRO A 18 4.96 8.06 2.11
CA PRO A 18 3.77 7.96 2.96
C PRO A 18 3.32 9.31 3.54
N ALA A 19 4.26 10.21 3.83
CA ALA A 19 3.98 11.52 4.42
C ALA A 19 3.19 12.42 3.48
N GLU A 20 3.52 12.38 2.18
CA GLU A 20 2.79 13.14 1.16
C GLU A 20 1.36 12.63 1.02
N TRP A 21 1.13 11.32 1.03
CA TRP A 21 -0.23 10.78 0.98
C TRP A 21 -1.05 11.10 2.24
N LEU A 22 -0.42 11.12 3.43
CA LEU A 22 -1.07 11.62 4.65
C LEU A 22 -1.43 13.11 4.51
N ALA A 23 -0.53 13.93 3.98
CA ALA A 23 -0.77 15.35 3.75
C ALA A 23 -1.87 15.61 2.70
N GLU A 24 -2.02 14.71 1.72
CA GLU A 24 -3.12 14.71 0.74
C GLU A 24 -4.47 14.26 1.34
N GLY A 25 -4.47 13.77 2.59
CA GLY A 25 -5.65 13.40 3.35
C GLY A 25 -6.01 11.91 3.27
N HIS A 26 -5.10 11.05 2.80
CA HIS A 26 -5.26 9.60 2.89
C HIS A 26 -4.95 9.10 4.31
N VAL A 27 -5.56 7.98 4.69
CA VAL A 27 -5.37 7.37 6.02
C VAL A 27 -4.67 6.02 5.92
N THR A 28 -4.90 5.33 4.81
CA THR A 28 -4.47 3.96 4.52
C THR A 28 -3.98 3.85 3.09
N CYS A 29 -3.13 2.86 2.85
CA CYS A 29 -2.72 2.44 1.51
C CYS A 29 -3.03 0.96 1.31
N ASN A 30 -3.34 0.60 0.07
CA ASN A 30 -3.48 -0.77 -0.34
C ASN A 30 -2.13 -1.34 -0.80
N ILE A 31 -1.76 -2.51 -0.29
CA ILE A 31 -0.52 -3.21 -0.63
C ILE A 31 -0.88 -4.59 -1.19
N GLN A 32 -0.58 -4.81 -2.46
CA GLN A 32 -0.79 -6.09 -3.12
C GLN A 32 0.54 -6.78 -3.42
N CYS A 33 0.69 -8.05 -3.02
CA CYS A 33 1.84 -8.87 -3.37
C CYS A 33 1.75 -9.36 -4.82
N HIS A 34 2.78 -9.16 -5.64
CA HIS A 34 2.81 -9.68 -7.01
C HIS A 34 2.94 -11.21 -7.08
N GLY A 35 3.53 -11.85 -6.05
CA GLY A 35 3.75 -13.29 -6.04
C GLY A 35 2.48 -14.11 -5.81
N CYS A 36 1.69 -13.76 -4.79
CA CYS A 36 0.47 -14.51 -4.41
C CYS A 36 -0.82 -13.71 -4.55
N ARG A 37 -0.76 -12.48 -5.08
CA ARG A 37 -1.90 -11.55 -5.24
C ARG A 37 -2.64 -11.21 -3.96
N ARG A 38 -2.09 -11.56 -2.79
CA ARG A 38 -2.64 -11.14 -1.49
C ARG A 38 -2.59 -9.62 -1.40
N THR A 39 -3.72 -9.04 -1.07
CA THR A 39 -3.90 -7.62 -0.83
C THR A 39 -4.16 -7.37 0.66
N VAL A 40 -3.60 -6.29 1.19
CA VAL A 40 -3.85 -5.81 2.56
C VAL A 40 -3.97 -4.29 2.56
N ASP A 41 -4.86 -3.75 3.38
CA ASP A 41 -4.88 -2.33 3.68
C ASP A 41 -3.96 -2.07 4.88
N PHE A 42 -3.16 -1.02 4.79
CA PHE A 42 -2.12 -0.69 5.75
C PHE A 42 -2.25 0.78 6.18
N PRO A 43 -2.28 1.08 7.49
CA PRO A 43 -2.31 2.47 7.97
C PRO A 43 -1.06 3.22 7.53
N LEU A 44 -1.25 4.40 6.91
CA LEU A 44 -0.14 5.19 6.36
C LEU A 44 0.77 5.75 7.46
N ASP A 45 0.22 6.11 8.61
CA ASP A 45 0.93 6.68 9.78
C ASP A 45 1.99 5.72 10.35
N THR A 46 1.75 4.42 10.26
CA THR A 46 2.69 3.38 10.72
C THR A 46 3.89 3.16 9.80
N LEU A 47 3.89 3.74 8.60
CA LEU A 47 4.98 3.59 7.63
C LEU A 47 6.10 4.61 7.86
N PRO A 48 7.33 4.35 7.36
CA PRO A 48 8.42 5.31 7.44
C PRO A 48 8.12 6.58 6.63
N GLN A 49 7.72 7.65 7.31
CA GLN A 49 7.29 8.92 6.70
C GLN A 49 8.40 9.60 5.89
N ASN A 50 9.64 9.57 6.38
CA ASN A 50 10.78 10.28 5.79
C ASN A 50 11.46 9.51 4.64
N ARG A 51 10.76 8.54 4.03
CA ARG A 51 11.33 7.66 3.00
C ARG A 51 10.42 7.59 1.79
N PRO A 52 10.98 7.60 0.57
CA PRO A 52 10.17 7.41 -0.62
C PRO A 52 9.60 6.00 -0.67
N TRP A 53 8.49 5.82 -1.37
CA TRP A 53 7.84 4.53 -1.57
C TRP A 53 8.78 3.45 -2.11
N SER A 54 9.77 3.82 -2.93
CA SER A 54 10.78 2.89 -3.41
C SER A 54 11.65 2.26 -2.32
N ARG A 55 11.91 2.99 -1.23
CA ARG A 55 12.66 2.49 -0.06
C ARG A 55 11.77 1.73 0.91
N VAL A 56 10.51 2.16 1.06
CA VAL A 56 9.52 1.50 1.93
C VAL A 56 9.11 0.16 1.32
N GLY A 57 8.67 0.20 0.07
CA GLY A 57 8.15 -0.93 -0.68
C GLY A 57 9.12 -2.09 -0.79
N TRP A 58 10.40 -1.79 -1.04
CA TRP A 58 11.48 -2.79 -1.15
C TRP A 58 11.66 -3.64 0.11
N ARG A 59 11.25 -3.12 1.28
CA ARG A 59 11.40 -3.80 2.57
C ARG A 59 10.19 -4.66 2.95
N PHE A 60 9.09 -4.58 2.22
CA PHE A 60 7.95 -5.46 2.49
C PHE A 60 8.30 -6.90 2.18
N VAL A 61 7.85 -7.80 3.06
CA VAL A 61 7.96 -9.24 2.89
C VAL A 61 6.56 -9.82 3.03
N CYS A 62 6.10 -10.51 2.00
CA CYS A 62 4.83 -11.21 2.06
C CYS A 62 4.94 -12.40 3.02
N LYS A 63 4.16 -12.40 4.11
CA LYS A 63 4.12 -13.52 5.07
C LYS A 63 3.56 -14.83 4.49
N VAL A 64 2.82 -14.76 3.37
CA VAL A 64 2.21 -15.94 2.74
C VAL A 64 3.19 -16.65 1.81
N CYS A 65 3.79 -15.94 0.86
CA CYS A 65 4.68 -16.55 -0.15
C CYS A 65 6.17 -16.23 0.04
N GLY A 66 6.54 -15.40 1.02
CA GLY A 66 7.93 -15.02 1.30
C GLY A 66 8.55 -14.03 0.30
N ALA A 67 7.80 -13.56 -0.70
CA ALA A 67 8.29 -12.59 -1.68
C ALA A 67 8.65 -11.26 -0.99
N ALA A 68 9.85 -10.74 -1.28
CA ALA A 68 10.35 -9.48 -0.74
C ALA A 68 10.39 -8.39 -1.83
N GLY A 69 9.90 -7.20 -1.52
CA GLY A 69 9.94 -6.03 -2.42
C GLY A 69 9.11 -6.15 -3.70
N ALA A 70 8.32 -7.22 -3.84
CA ALA A 70 7.46 -7.48 -5.00
C ALA A 70 6.02 -7.11 -4.66
N VAL A 71 5.77 -5.80 -4.51
CA VAL A 71 4.45 -5.27 -4.15
C VAL A 71 4.00 -4.14 -5.08
N HIS A 72 2.69 -4.04 -5.29
CA HIS A 72 2.00 -2.88 -5.81
C HIS A 72 1.44 -2.09 -4.63
N ILE A 73 1.65 -0.77 -4.62
CA ILE A 73 1.23 0.12 -3.54
C ILE A 73 0.37 1.21 -4.15
N ALA A 74 -0.84 1.40 -3.63
CA ALA A 74 -1.76 2.44 -4.07
C ALA A 74 -2.38 3.14 -2.85
N PRO A 75 -2.69 4.45 -2.93
CA PRO A 75 -3.49 5.09 -1.90
C PRO A 75 -4.88 4.46 -1.88
N ASN A 76 -5.50 4.36 -0.70
CA ASN A 76 -6.89 3.93 -0.66
C ASN A 76 -7.78 5.10 -1.08
N TRP A 77 -8.47 5.00 -2.21
CA TRP A 77 -9.34 6.08 -2.69
C TRP A 77 -10.58 6.30 -1.84
N HIS A 78 -10.98 5.33 -1.00
CA HIS A 78 -12.18 5.42 -0.17
C HIS A 78 -11.99 6.18 1.15
N ASP A 79 -10.76 6.46 1.55
CA ASP A 79 -10.47 7.03 2.88
C ASP A 79 -10.10 8.51 2.87
N ARG A 80 -10.07 9.13 1.69
CA ARG A 80 -9.66 10.52 1.55
C ARG A 80 -10.64 11.42 2.29
N ILE A 81 -10.15 12.10 3.32
CA ILE A 81 -10.91 13.04 4.15
C ILE A 81 -11.42 14.17 3.22
N GLY A 82 -12.70 14.10 2.84
CA GLY A 82 -13.33 15.03 1.88
C GLY A 82 -14.10 14.36 0.74
N HIS A 83 -13.83 13.08 0.44
CA HIS A 83 -14.75 12.28 -0.36
C HIS A 83 -15.86 11.77 0.54
N ALA A 84 -16.92 12.57 0.69
CA ALA A 84 -18.23 12.03 1.04
C ALA A 84 -18.55 10.95 -0.01
N VAL A 85 -18.34 9.68 0.35
CA VAL A 85 -18.90 8.58 -0.44
C VAL A 85 -20.38 8.90 -0.65
N PRO A 86 -20.91 8.88 -1.89
CA PRO A 86 -22.27 9.28 -2.19
C PRO A 86 -23.27 8.18 -1.78
N PHE A 87 -23.00 7.46 -0.70
CA PHE A 87 -24.03 6.67 -0.05
C PHE A 87 -24.93 7.66 0.67
N THR A 88 -25.91 8.18 -0.07
CA THR A 88 -27.08 8.84 0.50
C THR A 88 -27.70 7.92 1.56
N LYS A 89 -28.42 8.50 2.53
CA LYS A 89 -29.13 7.80 3.62
C LYS A 89 -30.12 6.70 3.17
N GLY A 90 -30.21 6.38 1.88
CA GLY A 90 -31.11 5.39 1.29
C GLY A 90 -30.61 3.95 1.27
N TRP A 91 -29.35 3.66 1.62
CA TRP A 91 -28.90 2.27 1.77
C TRP A 91 -29.31 1.74 3.15
N LYS A 92 -30.37 0.93 3.19
CA LYS A 92 -30.75 0.13 4.38
C LYS A 92 -30.07 -1.23 4.33
N ALA A 93 -29.69 -1.70 5.53
CA ALA A 93 -29.23 -3.06 5.83
C ALA A 93 -30.32 -4.11 5.60
#